data_AF-D3AU35-F1
#
_entry.id   AF-D3AU35-F1
#
_cell.length_a   1.000
_cell.length_b   1.000
_cell.length_c   1.000
_cell.angle_alpha   90.00
_cell.angle_beta   90.00
_cell.angle_gamma   90.00
#
_symmetry.space_group_name_H-M   'P 1'
#
loop_
_entity.id
_entity.type
_entity.pdbx_description
1 polymer ?
#
loop_
_entity_poly.entity_id
_entity_poly.type
_entity_poly.pdbx_seq_one_letter_code
_entity_poly.pdbx_strand_id
1 'polypeptide(L)'
;MITGGWLIVIFLIAIAILLITIIKFKVNAFIALLVTIIGTGLMVRMPVSDISKVIGNGFGNTLGSIGVIIGLGVMLGRFLYESGGIEVIADTFLKKFNGSKSRIAVAMAGFIT
;
A
#
# COMPACT_ATOMS: atom_id res chain seq x y z
N MET A 1 -6.65 -19.06 -24.56
CA MET A 1 -6.36 -17.63 -24.34
C MET A 1 -7.47 -16.83 -25.01
N ILE A 2 -8.10 -15.92 -24.28
CA ILE A 2 -9.19 -15.09 -24.80
C ILE A 2 -8.55 -13.97 -25.62
N THR A 3 -8.98 -13.79 -26.87
CA THR A 3 -8.49 -12.72 -27.76
C THR A 3 -9.67 -11.84 -28.18
N GLY A 4 -9.47 -10.50 -28.18
CA GLY A 4 -10.48 -9.52 -28.61
C GLY A 4 -10.95 -8.55 -27.52
N GLY A 5 -12.06 -7.84 -27.77
CA GLY A 5 -12.63 -6.82 -26.87
C GLY A 5 -13.07 -7.32 -25.49
N TRP A 6 -13.26 -8.63 -25.33
CA TRP A 6 -13.57 -9.26 -24.04
C TRP A 6 -12.46 -9.07 -22.99
N LEU A 7 -11.21 -8.91 -23.40
CA LEU A 7 -10.09 -8.61 -22.48
C LEU A 7 -10.26 -7.25 -21.80
N ILE A 8 -10.77 -6.24 -22.52
CA ILE A 8 -11.01 -4.90 -21.97
C ILE A 8 -12.12 -4.95 -20.92
N VAL A 9 -13.16 -5.75 -21.17
CA VAL A 9 -14.26 -5.95 -20.21
C VAL A 9 -13.75 -6.64 -18.95
N ILE A 10 -12.97 -7.71 -19.09
CA ILE A 10 -12.35 -8.42 -17.96
C ILE A 10 -11.40 -7.51 -17.19
N PHE A 11 -10.65 -6.67 -17.88
CA PHE A 11 -9.75 -5.68 -17.27
C PHE A 11 -10.51 -4.64 -16.44
N LEU A 12 -11.60 -4.08 -16.97
CA LEU A 12 -12.48 -3.17 -16.23
C LEU A 12 -13.08 -3.84 -15.00
N ILE A 13 -13.50 -5.11 -15.13
CA ILE A 13 -14.01 -5.91 -14.01
C ILE A 13 -12.91 -6.14 -12.96
N ALA A 14 -11.68 -6.44 -13.37
CA ALA A 14 -10.56 -6.62 -12.46
C ALA A 14 -10.26 -5.35 -11.66
N ILE A 15 -10.27 -4.17 -12.31
CA ILE A 15 -10.13 -2.88 -11.61
C ILE A 15 -11.27 -2.67 -10.61
N ALA A 16 -12.51 -2.94 -11.03
CA ALA A 16 -13.67 -2.80 -10.14
C ALA A 16 -13.55 -3.73 -8.92
N ILE A 17 -13.15 -4.99 -9.11
CA ILE A 17 -12.90 -5.95 -8.02
C ILE A 17 -11.82 -5.43 -7.07
N LEU A 18 -10.70 -4.93 -7.61
CA LEU A 18 -9.61 -4.38 -6.81
C LEU A 18 -10.07 -3.20 -5.97
N LEU A 19 -10.73 -2.21 -6.60
CA LEU A 19 -11.20 -1.01 -5.92
C LEU A 19 -12.27 -1.33 -4.87
N ILE A 20 -13.23 -2.21 -5.18
CA ILE A 20 -14.26 -2.62 -4.22
C ILE A 20 -13.63 -3.36 -3.04
N THR A 21 -12.65 -4.22 -3.27
CA THR A 21 -11.95 -4.95 -2.20
C THR A 21 -11.22 -3.99 -1.26
N ILE A 22 -10.58 -2.95 -1.80
CA ILE A 22 -9.89 -1.94 -0.97
C ILE A 22 -10.90 -1.04 -0.25
N ILE A 23 -11.86 -0.46 -0.96
CA ILE A 23 -12.74 0.61 -0.44
C ILE A 23 -13.83 0.03 0.47
N LYS A 24 -14.52 -1.02 0.02
CA LYS A 24 -15.70 -1.57 0.73
C LYS A 24 -15.30 -2.59 1.78
N PHE A 25 -14.41 -3.52 1.42
CA PHE A 25 -13.98 -4.58 2.34
C PHE A 25 -12.82 -4.17 3.24
N LYS A 26 -12.23 -2.97 3.03
CA LYS A 26 -11.13 -2.42 3.84
C LYS A 26 -9.96 -3.38 4.02
N VAL A 27 -9.72 -4.23 3.02
CA VAL A 27 -8.61 -5.18 3.05
C VAL A 27 -7.32 -4.44 2.70
N ASN A 28 -6.20 -4.86 3.27
CA ASN A 28 -4.88 -4.34 2.90
C ASN A 28 -4.68 -4.46 1.37
N ALA A 29 -4.14 -3.41 0.75
CA ALA A 29 -3.86 -3.33 -0.69
C ALA A 29 -3.12 -4.56 -1.23
N PHE A 30 -2.18 -5.12 -0.45
CA PHE A 30 -1.46 -6.33 -0.84
C PHE A 30 -2.39 -7.54 -1.04
N ILE A 31 -3.28 -7.78 -0.07
CA ILE A 31 -4.23 -8.90 -0.11
C ILE A 31 -5.25 -8.67 -1.24
N ALA A 32 -5.74 -7.43 -1.38
CA ALA A 32 -6.66 -7.07 -2.46
C ALA A 32 -6.05 -7.33 -3.85
N LEU A 33 -4.77 -7.01 -4.03
CA LEU A 33 -4.02 -7.27 -5.25
C LEU A 33 -3.88 -8.77 -5.52
N LEU A 34 -3.54 -9.59 -4.52
CA LEU A 34 -3.45 -11.05 -4.68
C LEU A 34 -4.78 -11.67 -5.09
N VAL A 35 -5.87 -11.32 -4.41
CA VAL A 35 -7.21 -11.83 -4.72
C VAL A 35 -7.63 -11.44 -6.13
N THR A 36 -7.34 -10.20 -6.54
CA THR A 36 -7.66 -9.72 -7.88
C THR A 36 -6.87 -10.46 -8.95
N ILE A 37 -5.56 -10.69 -8.76
CA ILE A 37 -4.73 -11.42 -9.75
C ILE A 37 -5.20 -12.87 -9.88
N ILE A 38 -5.48 -13.55 -8.76
CA ILE A 38 -5.98 -14.93 -8.79
C ILE A 38 -7.35 -14.97 -9.48
N GLY A 39 -8.28 -14.09 -9.10
CA GLY A 39 -9.61 -14.03 -9.71
C GLY A 39 -9.57 -13.74 -11.21
N THR A 40 -8.74 -12.78 -11.63
CA THR A 40 -8.60 -12.40 -13.04
C THR A 40 -7.88 -13.48 -13.85
N GLY A 41 -6.84 -14.10 -13.28
CA GLY A 41 -6.10 -15.20 -13.92
C GLY A 41 -6.98 -16.42 -14.18
N LEU A 42 -7.88 -16.74 -13.25
CA LEU A 42 -8.89 -17.79 -13.43
C LEU A 42 -9.92 -17.41 -14.50
N MET A 43 -10.41 -16.16 -14.52
CA MET A 43 -11.34 -15.67 -15.55
C MET A 43 -10.78 -15.77 -16.97
N VAL A 44 -9.47 -15.50 -17.15
CA VAL A 44 -8.80 -15.55 -18.46
C VAL A 44 -8.39 -16.99 -18.86
N ARG A 45 -8.63 -17.97 -17.98
CA ARG A 45 -8.19 -19.38 -18.14
C ARG A 45 -6.68 -19.50 -18.30
N MET A 46 -5.93 -18.76 -17.51
CA MET A 46 -4.47 -18.80 -17.52
C MET A 46 -3.96 -20.05 -16.78
N PRO A 47 -2.87 -20.69 -17.25
CA PRO A 47 -2.24 -21.77 -16.49
C PRO A 47 -1.86 -21.32 -15.09
N VAL A 48 -2.11 -22.16 -14.08
CA VAL A 48 -1.81 -21.83 -12.66
C VAL A 48 -0.32 -21.51 -12.47
N SER A 49 0.56 -22.16 -13.24
CA SER A 49 2.00 -21.89 -13.27
C SER A 49 2.37 -20.48 -13.75
N ASP A 50 1.52 -19.86 -14.55
CA ASP A 50 1.74 -18.50 -15.03
C ASP A 50 1.11 -17.48 -14.07
N ILE A 51 0.06 -17.85 -13.33
CA ILE A 51 -0.55 -16.97 -12.32
C ILE A 51 0.49 -16.64 -11.24
N SER A 52 1.25 -17.63 -10.77
CA SER A 52 2.31 -17.40 -9.78
C SER A 52 3.42 -16.49 -10.31
N LYS A 53 3.80 -16.62 -11.58
CA LYS A 53 4.75 -15.71 -12.24
C LYS A 53 4.20 -14.29 -12.35
N VAL A 54 2.92 -14.12 -12.70
CA VAL A 54 2.29 -12.79 -12.81
C VAL A 54 2.18 -12.13 -11.43
N ILE A 55 1.87 -12.88 -10.38
CA ILE A 55 1.91 -12.38 -8.99
C ILE A 55 3.32 -11.88 -8.66
N GLY A 56 4.34 -12.72 -8.91
CA GLY A 56 5.74 -12.39 -8.63
C GLY A 56 6.23 -11.18 -9.42
N ASN A 57 5.91 -11.09 -10.71
CA ASN A 57 6.33 -9.98 -11.56
C ASN A 57 5.60 -8.68 -11.24
N GLY A 58 4.28 -8.73 -11.03
CA GLY A 58 3.47 -7.55 -10.74
C GLY A 58 3.85 -6.91 -9.40
N PHE A 59 3.66 -7.66 -8.31
CA PHE A 59 4.00 -7.16 -6.98
C PHE A 59 5.51 -7.02 -6.77
N GLY A 60 6.30 -7.98 -7.26
CA GLY A 60 7.75 -7.98 -7.07
C GLY A 60 8.46 -6.85 -7.81
N ASN A 61 7.99 -6.39 -8.98
CA ASN A 61 8.57 -5.19 -9.62
C ASN A 61 8.31 -3.93 -8.79
N THR A 62 7.10 -3.79 -8.24
CA THR A 62 6.78 -2.68 -7.35
C THR A 62 7.63 -2.75 -6.10
N LEU A 63 7.66 -3.90 -5.41
CA LEU A 63 8.46 -4.10 -4.20
C LEU A 63 9.97 -3.98 -4.47
N GLY A 64 10.45 -4.36 -5.65
CA GLY A 64 11.84 -4.16 -6.05
C GLY A 64 12.20 -2.68 -6.17
N SER A 65 11.28 -1.87 -6.67
CA SER A 65 11.48 -0.43 -6.88
C SER A 65 11.40 0.39 -5.59
N ILE A 66 10.47 0.05 -4.69
CA ILE A 66 10.22 0.84 -3.46
C ILE A 66 10.62 0.12 -2.16
N GLY A 67 10.87 -1.19 -2.20
CA GLY A 67 11.01 -2.02 -0.99
C GLY A 67 12.23 -1.69 -0.16
N VAL A 68 13.37 -1.37 -0.78
CA VAL A 68 14.58 -0.91 -0.05
C VAL A 68 14.30 0.42 0.65
N ILE A 69 13.66 1.36 -0.05
CA ILE A 69 13.33 2.68 0.48
C ILE A 69 12.37 2.55 1.67
N ILE A 70 11.31 1.73 1.53
CA ILE A 70 10.36 1.46 2.62
C ILE A 70 11.06 0.75 3.78
N GLY A 71 11.87 -0.27 3.51
CA GLY A 71 12.58 -1.03 4.55
C GLY A 71 13.52 -0.16 5.38
N LEU A 72 14.36 0.64 4.71
CA LEU A 72 15.24 1.59 5.39
C LEU A 72 14.45 2.67 6.13
N GLY A 73 13.37 3.20 5.54
CA GLY A 73 12.51 4.17 6.20
C GLY A 73 11.89 3.64 7.49
N VAL A 74 11.40 2.41 7.49
CA VAL A 74 10.85 1.75 8.68
C VAL A 74 11.94 1.52 9.73
N MET A 75 13.14 1.07 9.33
CA MET A 75 14.27 0.90 10.27
C MET A 75 14.68 2.22 10.92
N LEU A 76 14.82 3.29 10.12
CA LEU A 76 15.14 4.63 10.62
C LEU A 76 14.05 5.16 11.55
N GLY A 77 12.78 5.00 11.19
CA GLY A 77 11.65 5.36 12.05
C GLY A 77 11.69 4.64 13.40
N ARG A 78 12.07 3.35 13.41
CA ARG A 78 12.24 2.55 14.64
C ARG A 78 13.38 3.07 15.51
N PHE A 79 14.50 3.47 14.92
CA PHE A 79 15.61 4.08 15.65
C PHE A 79 15.23 5.46 16.23
N LEU A 80 14.46 6.27 15.49
CA LEU A 80 13.94 7.54 16.00
C LEU A 80 12.96 7.34 17.17
N TYR A 81 12.13 6.29 17.10
CA TYR A 81 11.22 5.92 18.17
C TYR A 81 11.97 5.44 19.42
N GLU A 82 12.96 4.56 19.28
CA GLU A 82 13.75 4.06 20.41
C GLU A 82 14.65 5.10 21.05
N SER A 83 15.19 6.03 20.26
CA SER A 83 16.05 7.11 20.78
C SER A 83 15.28 8.22 21.49
N GLY A 84 13.94 8.17 21.50
CA GLY A 84 13.10 9.26 22.01
C GLY A 84 13.11 10.50 21.11
N GLY A 85 13.67 10.41 19.90
CA GLY A 85 13.75 11.51 18.95
C GLY A 85 12.37 11.96 18.47
N ILE A 86 11.44 11.02 18.30
CA ILE A 86 10.05 11.31 17.92
C ILE A 86 9.34 12.14 19.01
N GLU A 87 9.54 11.81 20.29
CA GLU A 87 8.99 12.55 21.43
C GLU A 87 9.53 13.99 21.48
N VAL A 88 10.83 14.19 21.25
CA VAL A 88 11.45 15.53 21.22
C VAL A 88 10.88 16.37 20.07
N ILE A 89 10.68 15.76 18.90
CA ILE A 89 10.07 16.44 17.75
C ILE A 89 8.62 16.83 18.11
N ALA A 90 7.82 15.90 18.62
CA ALA A 90 6.43 16.14 19.01
C ALA A 90 6.31 17.26 20.06
N ASP A 91 7.13 17.25 21.11
CA ASP A 91 7.15 18.27 22.16
C ASP A 91 7.56 19.64 21.64
N THR A 92 8.52 19.69 20.69
CA THR A 92 8.94 20.95 20.07
C THR A 92 7.81 21.56 19.25
N PHE A 93 7.08 20.75 18.49
CA PHE A 93 5.89 21.20 17.76
C PHE A 93 4.78 21.67 18.70
N LEU A 94 4.51 20.94 19.79
CA LEU A 94 3.51 21.31 20.80
C LEU A 94 3.84 22.62 21.52
N LYS A 95 5.11 22.84 21.87
CA LYS A 95 5.59 24.09 22.47
C LYS A 95 5.47 25.27 21.51
N LYS A 96 5.71 25.04 20.21
CA LYS A 96 5.60 26.09 19.17
C LYS A 96 4.14 26.45 18.87
N PHE A 97 3.22 25.49 18.98
CA PHE A 97 1.78 25.69 18.84
C PHE A 97 1.12 25.82 20.22
N ASN A 98 1.37 26.97 20.87
CA ASN A 98 0.88 27.36 22.19
C ASN A 98 -0.59 26.91 22.49
N GLY A 99 -0.75 25.82 23.27
CA GLY A 99 -1.93 25.40 24.07
C GLY A 99 -3.29 25.18 23.40
N SER A 100 -3.74 26.06 22.51
CA SER A 100 -5.11 26.10 21.97
C SER A 100 -5.30 25.29 20.68
N LYS A 101 -4.20 24.94 19.99
CA LYS A 101 -4.21 24.16 18.74
C LYS A 101 -3.53 22.80 18.84
N SER A 102 -3.44 22.21 20.04
CA SER A 102 -2.81 20.90 20.28
C SER A 102 -3.26 19.82 19.28
N ARG A 103 -4.55 19.79 18.92
CA ARG A 103 -5.09 18.84 17.93
C ARG A 103 -4.50 19.00 16.52
N ILE A 104 -4.21 20.23 16.11
CA ILE A 104 -3.60 20.56 14.81
C ILE A 104 -2.08 20.32 14.86
N ALA A 105 -1.44 20.60 16.00
CA ALA A 105 -0.02 20.35 16.21
C ALA A 105 0.31 18.85 16.15
N VAL A 106 -0.50 17.99 16.77
CA VAL A 106 -0.35 16.53 16.68
C VAL A 106 -0.57 16.04 15.24
N ALA A 107 -1.55 16.59 14.52
CA ALA A 107 -1.77 16.25 13.11
C ALA A 107 -0.60 16.66 12.21
N MET A 108 0.03 17.82 12.44
CA MET A 108 1.22 18.25 11.69
C MET A 108 2.47 17.45 12.03
N ALA A 109 2.66 17.10 13.31
CA ALA A 109 3.76 16.22 13.73
C ALA A 109 3.67 14.85 13.05
N GLY A 110 2.46 14.28 12.97
CA GLY A 110 2.20 13.03 12.24
C GLY A 110 2.33 13.10 10.72
N PHE A 111 2.45 14.29 10.12
CA PHE A 111 2.75 14.46 8.69
C PHE A 111 4.26 14.53 8.40
N ILE A 112 5.07 14.85 9.40
CA ILE A 112 6.53 14.99 9.31
C ILE A 112 7.24 13.69 9.71
N THR A 113 6.55 12.82 10.45
CA THR A 113 7.02 11.48 10.86
C THR A 113 6.48 10.43 9.90
#